data_AF-A0A961E1F9-F1
#
_entry.id   AF-A0A961E1F9-F1
#
_cell.length_a   1.000
_cell.length_b   1.000
_cell.length_c   1.000
_cell.angle_alpha   90.00
_cell.angle_beta   90.00
_cell.angle_gamma   90.00
#
_symmetry.space_group_name_H-M   'P 1'
#
loop_
_entity.id
_entity.type
_entity.pdbx_description
1 polymer ?
#
loop_
_entity_poly.entity_id
_entity_poly.type
_entity_poly.pdbx_seq_one_letter_code
_entity_poly.pdbx_strand_id
1 'polypeptide(L)'
;MSDRQWYENPSLILQVHALASLRDQLREENLFEGEGIRPTTDLGEPSEEAKRARTPDGTFNDLSDPWMGAAGTGFGRNAPPSMTITHTKKLLDPDPRLISRKLMARDSFKPAGIINTIAAAWIQFENHNWFFHGNGEPDKVIDIPLGDNDDFPQNPMQIRRTIPMNGKEIVDGQPAPVFANTETHWWDGSQIYGTGKEKQSDVRTFKDGKIKVQDDGRLPKSSTTEGIDLTGFEENYWAGVGILHTLFAREHNAVCDALKKAYPSMDDQRLYETAVLVVSALIAKIHTVEWTTCILRHPALQIGMNANWYGALGETF
;
A
#
# COMPACT_ATOMS: atom_id res chain seq x y z
N MET A 1 9.80 -18.18 -32.55
CA MET A 1 9.14 -18.51 -31.28
C MET A 1 7.65 -18.30 -31.50
N SER A 2 6.79 -19.09 -30.87
CA SER A 2 5.33 -18.96 -31.06
C SER A 2 4.88 -17.59 -30.56
N ASP A 3 4.17 -16.80 -31.35
CA ASP A 3 3.55 -15.50 -30.99
C ASP A 3 2.40 -15.63 -29.96
N ARG A 4 2.30 -16.78 -29.29
CA ARG A 4 1.21 -17.08 -28.37
C ARG A 4 1.41 -16.35 -27.05
N GLN A 5 0.36 -15.68 -26.59
CA GLN A 5 0.30 -15.13 -25.25
C GLN A 5 0.16 -16.25 -24.21
N TRP A 6 0.55 -16.00 -22.97
CA TRP A 6 0.56 -17.03 -21.92
C TRP A 6 -0.81 -17.70 -21.74
N TYR A 7 -1.91 -16.94 -21.87
CA TYR A 7 -3.29 -17.40 -21.70
C TYR A 7 -3.83 -18.20 -22.89
N GLU A 8 -3.10 -18.24 -24.02
CA GLU A 8 -3.46 -19.02 -25.21
C GLU A 8 -2.86 -20.42 -25.20
N ASN A 9 -2.07 -20.75 -24.18
CA ASN A 9 -1.53 -22.10 -24.03
C ASN A 9 -2.67 -23.12 -23.79
N PRO A 10 -2.56 -24.34 -24.35
CA PRO A 10 -3.67 -25.30 -24.42
C PRO A 10 -4.02 -25.97 -23.09
N SER A 11 -3.22 -25.78 -22.03
CA SER A 11 -3.50 -26.34 -20.70
C SER A 11 -3.15 -25.35 -19.59
N LEU A 12 -3.88 -25.42 -18.47
CA LEU A 12 -3.62 -24.57 -17.30
C LEU A 12 -2.21 -24.76 -16.73
N ILE A 13 -1.65 -25.97 -16.82
CA ILE A 13 -0.27 -26.25 -16.40
C ILE A 13 0.72 -25.41 -17.21
N LEU A 14 0.56 -25.36 -18.53
CA LEU A 14 1.43 -24.56 -19.39
C LEU A 14 1.23 -23.06 -19.17
N GLN A 15 0.00 -22.62 -18.92
CA GLN A 15 -0.31 -21.22 -18.60
C GLN A 15 0.33 -20.78 -17.27
N VAL A 16 0.20 -21.58 -16.20
CA VAL A 16 0.81 -21.31 -14.90
C VAL A 16 2.34 -21.37 -14.99
N HIS A 17 2.89 -22.34 -15.72
CA HIS A 17 4.32 -22.39 -15.99
C HIS A 17 4.81 -21.14 -16.71
N ALA A 18 4.11 -20.68 -17.76
CA ALA A 18 4.47 -19.45 -18.47
C ALA A 18 4.44 -18.22 -17.56
N LEU A 19 3.45 -18.11 -16.66
CA LEU A 19 3.40 -17.05 -15.65
C LEU A 19 4.57 -17.13 -14.66
N ALA A 20 4.94 -18.33 -14.22
CA ALA A 20 6.09 -18.54 -13.34
C ALA A 20 7.41 -18.12 -14.02
N SER A 21 7.63 -18.55 -15.27
CA SER A 21 8.81 -18.14 -16.05
C SER A 21 8.86 -16.63 -16.27
N LEU A 22 7.72 -15.99 -16.57
CA LEU A 22 7.65 -14.53 -16.71
C LEU A 22 8.00 -13.83 -15.39
N ARG A 23 7.49 -14.33 -14.25
CA ARG A 23 7.85 -13.77 -12.93
C ARG A 23 9.34 -13.88 -12.66
N ASP A 24 9.97 -15.00 -13.01
CA ASP A 24 11.41 -15.20 -12.78
C ASP A 24 12.24 -14.25 -13.65
N GLN A 25 11.86 -14.07 -14.92
CA GLN A 25 12.47 -13.06 -15.79
C GLN A 25 12.32 -11.64 -15.21
N LEU A 26 11.11 -11.26 -14.77
CA LEU A 26 10.87 -9.94 -14.17
C LEU A 26 11.67 -9.73 -12.88
N ARG A 27 11.93 -10.78 -12.10
CA ARG A 27 12.79 -10.67 -10.90
C ARG A 27 14.25 -10.42 -11.25
N GLU A 28 14.73 -11.02 -12.34
CA GLU A 28 16.10 -10.84 -12.82
C GLU A 28 16.31 -9.49 -13.51
N GLU A 29 15.32 -9.04 -14.29
CA GLU A 29 15.49 -7.92 -15.23
C GLU A 29 14.76 -6.63 -14.79
N ASN A 30 13.89 -6.66 -13.79
CA ASN A 30 12.98 -5.55 -13.45
C ASN A 30 12.96 -5.17 -11.97
N LEU A 31 14.07 -5.34 -11.25
CA LEU A 31 14.23 -4.83 -9.88
C LEU A 31 15.45 -3.90 -9.82
N PHE A 32 15.20 -2.60 -9.76
CA PHE A 32 16.25 -1.57 -9.71
C PHE A 32 16.12 -0.69 -8.46
N GLU A 33 17.25 -0.48 -7.80
CA GLU A 33 17.37 0.48 -6.70
C GLU A 33 18.06 1.76 -7.17
N GLY A 34 17.56 2.90 -6.69
CA GLY A 34 18.19 4.20 -6.91
C GLY A 34 19.28 4.49 -5.87
N GLU A 35 20.24 5.34 -6.23
CA GLU A 35 21.26 5.79 -5.29
C GLU A 35 20.65 6.60 -4.13
N GLY A 36 21.01 6.22 -2.90
CA GLY A 36 20.52 6.87 -1.68
C GLY A 36 19.08 6.53 -1.32
N ILE A 37 18.57 5.39 -1.80
CA ILE A 37 17.21 4.89 -1.53
C ILE A 37 16.95 4.61 -0.04
N ARG A 38 18.00 4.33 0.74
CA ARG A 38 17.92 4.09 2.18
C ARG A 38 18.93 4.97 2.94
N PRO A 39 18.64 5.32 4.21
CA PRO A 39 19.61 5.96 5.09
C PRO A 39 20.86 5.08 5.30
N THR A 40 22.00 5.70 5.55
CA THR A 40 23.26 4.99 5.87
C THR A 40 23.52 4.91 7.37
N THR A 41 22.61 5.43 8.20
CA THR A 41 22.73 5.41 9.66
C THR A 41 22.64 3.97 10.15
N ASP A 42 23.62 3.54 10.94
CA ASP A 42 23.57 2.24 11.61
C ASP A 42 22.51 2.26 12.72
N LEU A 43 21.52 1.37 12.62
CA LEU A 43 20.49 1.20 13.64
C LEU A 43 20.95 0.31 14.80
N GLY A 44 22.13 -0.31 14.69
CA GLY A 44 22.67 -1.25 15.66
C GLY A 44 21.94 -2.58 15.64
N GLU A 45 22.14 -3.37 16.70
CA GLU A 45 21.53 -4.69 16.82
C GLU A 45 20.02 -4.61 17.11
N PRO A 46 19.19 -5.43 16.45
CA PRO A 46 17.76 -5.48 16.72
C PRO A 46 17.50 -5.94 18.16
N SER A 47 16.57 -5.26 18.82
CA SER A 47 16.05 -5.72 20.12
C SER A 47 15.31 -7.06 19.96
N GLU A 48 15.14 -7.80 21.06
CA GLU A 48 14.31 -9.01 21.05
C GLU A 48 12.84 -8.73 20.69
N GLU A 49 12.40 -7.48 20.77
CA GLU A 49 11.10 -7.04 20.29
C GLU A 49 11.08 -6.89 18.77
N ALA A 50 12.07 -6.21 18.20
CA ALA A 50 12.19 -6.05 16.76
C ALA A 50 12.31 -7.40 16.03
N LYS A 51 12.94 -8.42 16.63
CA LYS A 51 13.05 -9.77 16.05
C LYS A 51 11.74 -10.56 16.00
N ARG A 52 10.74 -10.19 16.79
CA ARG A 52 9.50 -10.97 16.98
C ARG A 52 8.22 -10.23 16.62
N ALA A 53 8.30 -8.94 16.31
CA ALA A 53 7.17 -8.07 16.08
C ALA A 53 7.41 -7.18 14.86
N ARG A 54 6.33 -6.65 14.28
CA ARG A 54 6.44 -5.61 13.26
C ARG A 54 6.72 -4.29 13.96
N THR A 55 7.86 -3.68 13.64
CA THR A 55 8.26 -2.40 14.24
C THR A 55 7.37 -1.27 13.72
N PRO A 56 7.16 -0.20 14.50
CA PRO A 56 6.23 0.86 14.10
C PRO A 56 6.58 1.60 12.82
N ASP A 57 7.86 1.67 12.46
CA ASP A 57 8.38 2.35 11.27
C ASP A 57 8.85 1.37 10.18
N GLY A 58 8.63 0.06 10.37
CA GLY A 58 9.00 -0.97 9.40
C GLY A 58 10.48 -1.35 9.38
N THR A 59 11.30 -0.82 10.30
CA THR A 59 12.71 -1.19 10.47
C THR A 59 12.89 -2.63 10.96
N PHE A 60 14.07 -3.22 10.75
CA PHE A 60 14.45 -4.55 11.26
C PHE A 60 13.57 -5.72 10.78
N ASN A 61 12.87 -5.57 9.64
CA ASN A 61 12.18 -6.70 9.02
C ASN A 61 13.19 -7.61 8.29
N ASP A 62 14.06 -7.02 7.45
CA ASP A 62 15.30 -7.65 7.01
C ASP A 62 16.41 -7.33 8.02
N LEU A 63 16.96 -8.36 8.68
CA LEU A 63 18.01 -8.17 9.68
C LEU A 63 19.37 -7.82 9.06
N SER A 64 19.57 -8.09 7.77
CA SER A 64 20.78 -7.75 7.04
C SER A 64 20.75 -6.33 6.46
N ASP A 65 19.55 -5.77 6.28
CA ASP A 65 19.32 -4.38 5.86
C ASP A 65 18.19 -3.78 6.70
N PRO A 66 18.49 -3.29 7.93
CA PRO A 66 17.48 -2.82 8.88
C PRO A 66 16.58 -1.69 8.37
N TRP A 67 16.98 -0.97 7.32
CA TRP A 67 16.17 0.08 6.70
C TRP A 67 15.27 -0.43 5.59
N MET A 68 15.42 -1.69 5.16
CA MET A 68 14.61 -2.24 4.07
C MET A 68 13.11 -2.14 4.39
N GLY A 69 12.38 -1.48 3.50
CA GLY A 69 10.94 -1.29 3.60
C GLY A 69 10.47 -0.35 4.72
N ALA A 70 11.38 0.29 5.45
CA ALA A 70 11.01 1.25 6.49
C ALA A 70 10.39 2.52 5.91
N ALA A 71 9.57 3.19 6.70
CA ALA A 71 9.00 4.48 6.33
C ALA A 71 10.08 5.54 6.10
N GLY A 72 9.87 6.40 5.12
CA GLY A 72 10.84 7.40 4.65
C GLY A 72 11.88 6.86 3.66
N THR A 73 11.93 5.54 3.42
CA THR A 73 12.83 4.96 2.41
C THR A 73 12.22 5.03 1.01
N GLY A 74 13.10 4.98 0.01
CA GLY A 74 12.74 5.32 -1.36
C GLY A 74 12.03 4.20 -2.11
N PHE A 75 11.26 4.59 -3.11
CA PHE A 75 10.66 3.65 -4.05
C PHE A 75 11.71 3.05 -4.99
N GLY A 76 11.73 1.71 -5.09
CA GLY A 76 12.41 1.00 -6.16
C GLY A 76 11.74 1.25 -7.52
N ARG A 77 12.35 0.73 -8.59
CA ARG A 77 11.81 0.85 -9.96
C ARG A 77 11.78 -0.51 -10.64
N ASN A 78 10.77 -0.70 -11.51
CA ASN A 78 10.70 -1.88 -12.39
C ASN A 78 11.25 -1.65 -13.80
N ALA A 79 11.58 -0.41 -14.14
CA ALA A 79 12.30 -0.06 -15.35
C ALA A 79 13.67 0.51 -14.96
N PRO A 80 14.71 0.30 -15.79
CA PRO A 80 16.05 0.80 -15.49
C PRO A 80 16.02 2.34 -15.37
N PRO A 81 16.78 2.93 -14.44
CA PRO A 81 16.77 4.39 -14.23
C PRO A 81 17.02 5.21 -15.51
N SER A 82 17.84 4.71 -16.43
CA SER A 82 18.11 5.33 -17.73
C SER A 82 16.86 5.50 -18.62
N MET A 83 15.80 4.73 -18.39
CA MET A 83 14.51 4.86 -19.09
C MET A 83 13.52 5.77 -18.36
N THR A 84 13.87 6.27 -17.18
CA THR A 84 12.98 7.13 -16.36
C THR A 84 13.26 8.62 -16.56
N ILE A 85 13.57 9.02 -17.79
CA ILE A 85 13.92 10.40 -18.13
C ILE A 85 12.75 11.32 -17.85
N THR A 86 13.00 12.37 -17.07
CA THR A 86 11.99 13.38 -16.75
C THR A 86 11.90 14.43 -17.85
N HIS A 87 10.67 14.87 -18.14
CA HIS A 87 10.40 15.88 -19.16
C HIS A 87 9.56 17.00 -18.55
N THR A 88 10.16 17.76 -17.61
CA THR A 88 9.44 18.77 -16.83
C THR A 88 8.88 19.89 -17.71
N LYS A 89 9.52 20.18 -18.85
CA LYS A 89 9.06 21.17 -19.83
C LYS A 89 7.84 20.71 -20.64
N LYS A 90 7.53 19.42 -20.64
CA LYS A 90 6.41 18.81 -21.39
C LYS A 90 5.30 18.27 -20.49
N LEU A 91 5.33 18.57 -19.18
CA LEU A 91 4.31 18.07 -18.24
C LEU A 91 2.89 18.47 -18.63
N LEU A 92 2.73 19.60 -19.31
CA LEU A 92 1.45 20.14 -19.75
C LEU A 92 1.17 19.91 -21.25
N ASP A 93 1.95 19.06 -21.92
CA ASP A 93 1.80 18.76 -23.35
C ASP A 93 1.69 17.24 -23.61
N PRO A 94 0.50 16.73 -23.98
CA PRO A 94 -0.78 17.46 -24.07
C PRO A 94 -1.31 17.87 -22.69
N ASP A 95 -2.23 18.84 -22.67
CA ASP A 95 -2.85 19.35 -21.45
C ASP A 95 -3.49 18.20 -20.61
N PRO A 96 -3.06 17.98 -19.35
CA PRO A 96 -3.62 16.98 -18.47
C PRO A 96 -5.12 17.15 -18.20
N ARG A 97 -5.63 18.39 -18.15
CA ARG A 97 -7.07 18.64 -17.97
C ARG A 97 -7.85 18.24 -19.23
N LEU A 98 -7.29 18.50 -20.41
CA LEU A 98 -7.86 18.02 -21.67
C LEU A 98 -7.94 16.49 -21.70
N ILE A 99 -6.87 15.78 -21.33
CA ILE A 99 -6.87 14.31 -21.22
C ILE A 99 -7.95 13.84 -20.24
N SER A 100 -7.99 14.43 -19.04
CA SER A 100 -8.99 14.12 -18.00
C SER A 100 -10.41 14.22 -18.56
N ARG A 101 -10.74 15.32 -19.24
CA ARG A 101 -12.08 15.56 -19.79
C ARG A 101 -12.44 14.69 -20.98
N LYS A 102 -11.48 14.38 -21.85
CA LYS A 102 -11.76 13.68 -23.13
C LYS A 102 -11.65 12.16 -23.01
N LEU A 103 -10.78 11.65 -22.14
CA LEU A 103 -10.46 10.22 -22.06
C LEU A 103 -10.84 9.58 -20.73
N MET A 104 -10.87 10.34 -19.62
CA MET A 104 -11.06 9.79 -18.28
C MET A 104 -12.45 10.09 -17.69
N ALA A 105 -13.04 11.23 -18.06
CA ALA A 105 -14.36 11.64 -17.60
C ALA A 105 -15.40 10.59 -17.99
N ARG A 106 -16.24 10.23 -17.01
CA ARG A 106 -17.26 9.20 -17.19
C ARG A 106 -18.52 9.81 -17.79
N ASP A 107 -18.82 9.48 -19.04
CA ASP A 107 -20.10 9.85 -19.67
C ASP A 107 -21.26 8.95 -19.22
N SER A 108 -20.98 7.67 -19.00
CA SER A 108 -21.97 6.67 -18.56
C SER A 108 -21.34 5.66 -17.60
N PHE A 109 -22.13 5.20 -16.64
CA PHE A 109 -21.69 4.15 -15.74
C PHE A 109 -21.61 2.81 -16.46
N LYS A 110 -20.43 2.17 -16.40
CA LYS A 110 -20.19 0.82 -16.92
C LYS A 110 -20.02 -0.12 -15.73
N PRO A 111 -20.99 -1.00 -15.44
CA PRO A 111 -20.90 -1.91 -14.29
C PRO A 111 -19.80 -2.95 -14.52
N ALA A 112 -18.99 -3.19 -13.49
CA ALA A 112 -18.10 -4.35 -13.43
C ALA A 112 -18.89 -5.53 -12.82
N GLY A 113 -19.46 -6.40 -13.65
CA GLY A 113 -20.33 -7.50 -13.19
C GLY A 113 -19.64 -8.61 -12.38
N ILE A 114 -18.34 -8.49 -12.12
CA ILE A 114 -17.53 -9.50 -11.42
C ILE A 114 -17.15 -9.10 -9.99
N ILE A 115 -17.36 -7.84 -9.61
CA ILE A 115 -16.98 -7.28 -8.31
C ILE A 115 -18.06 -6.34 -7.77
N ASN A 116 -18.09 -6.17 -6.46
CA ASN A 116 -18.94 -5.19 -5.79
C ASN A 116 -18.10 -3.98 -5.31
N THR A 117 -18.76 -3.01 -4.69
CA THR A 117 -18.11 -1.79 -4.18
C THR A 117 -17.18 -2.04 -3.00
N ILE A 118 -17.31 -3.15 -2.26
CA ILE A 118 -16.38 -3.53 -1.19
C ILE A 118 -15.01 -3.84 -1.79
N ALA A 119 -14.95 -4.46 -2.97
CA ALA A 119 -13.67 -4.70 -3.65
C ALA A 119 -12.95 -3.39 -4.02
N ALA A 120 -13.69 -2.33 -4.34
CA ALA A 120 -13.13 -1.00 -4.59
C ALA A 120 -12.64 -0.31 -3.30
N ALA A 121 -13.39 -0.45 -2.19
CA ALA A 121 -12.93 0.01 -0.89
C ALA A 121 -11.69 -0.75 -0.41
N TRP A 122 -11.63 -2.07 -0.65
CA TRP A 122 -10.53 -2.93 -0.26
C TRP A 122 -9.21 -2.48 -0.88
N ILE A 123 -9.16 -2.27 -2.20
CA ILE A 123 -7.89 -1.89 -2.84
C ILE A 123 -7.40 -0.51 -2.40
N GLN A 124 -8.31 0.41 -2.06
CA GLN A 124 -7.90 1.68 -1.47
C GLN A 124 -7.40 1.49 -0.02
N PHE A 125 -8.08 0.66 0.78
CA PHE A 125 -7.64 0.31 2.13
C PHE A 125 -6.23 -0.31 2.13
N GLU A 126 -5.89 -1.13 1.13
CA GLU A 126 -4.54 -1.69 0.97
C GLU A 126 -3.51 -0.63 0.55
N ASN A 127 -3.87 0.29 -0.35
CA ASN A 127 -2.99 1.39 -0.72
C ASN A 127 -2.64 2.29 0.48
N HIS A 128 -3.55 2.45 1.45
CA HIS A 128 -3.28 3.17 2.70
C HIS A 128 -2.26 2.47 3.61
N ASN A 129 -1.85 1.23 3.28
CA ASN A 129 -0.69 0.57 3.88
C ASN A 129 0.55 0.72 3.02
N TRP A 130 0.42 0.39 1.73
CA TRP A 130 1.59 0.11 0.90
C TRP A 130 2.42 1.33 0.57
N PHE A 131 1.77 2.46 0.24
CA PHE A 131 2.52 3.62 -0.20
C PHE A 131 1.77 4.95 -0.14
N PHE A 132 2.51 5.99 0.20
CA PHE A 132 2.12 7.37 -0.01
C PHE A 132 3.37 8.24 -0.28
N HIS A 133 3.34 9.04 -1.34
CA HIS A 133 4.45 9.95 -1.67
C HIS A 133 4.54 11.17 -0.73
N GLY A 134 3.54 11.36 0.13
CA GLY A 134 3.40 12.54 0.98
C GLY A 134 2.60 13.67 0.33
N ASN A 135 2.25 14.66 1.15
CA ASN A 135 1.37 15.77 0.79
C ASN A 135 2.04 16.88 -0.04
N GLY A 136 3.33 16.75 -0.38
CA GLY A 136 4.12 17.79 -1.03
C GLY A 136 4.25 19.07 -0.18
N GLU A 137 4.83 20.11 -0.78
CA GLU A 137 4.95 21.42 -0.15
C GLU A 137 3.86 22.38 -0.70
N PRO A 138 3.15 23.15 0.16
CA PRO A 138 2.02 23.99 -0.27
C PRO A 138 2.37 25.05 -1.32
N ASP A 139 3.60 25.54 -1.32
CA ASP A 139 4.13 26.56 -2.23
C ASP A 139 4.78 25.97 -3.50
N LYS A 140 5.08 24.66 -3.52
CA LYS A 140 5.61 23.97 -4.70
C LYS A 140 4.50 23.31 -5.50
N VAL A 141 3.83 24.10 -6.33
CA VAL A 141 2.71 23.63 -7.17
C VAL A 141 3.06 23.55 -8.65
N ILE A 142 2.24 22.80 -9.39
CA ILE A 142 2.11 22.80 -10.84
C ILE A 142 0.74 23.42 -11.12
N ASP A 143 0.74 24.55 -11.82
CA ASP A 143 -0.48 25.19 -12.30
C ASP A 143 -0.91 24.52 -13.60
N ILE A 144 -2.09 23.93 -13.59
CA ILE A 144 -2.73 23.34 -14.77
C ILE A 144 -3.76 24.36 -15.27
N PRO A 145 -3.56 24.93 -16.47
CA PRO A 145 -4.51 25.89 -17.03
C PRO A 145 -5.85 25.21 -17.29
N LEU A 146 -6.94 25.94 -17.05
CA LEU A 146 -8.29 25.46 -17.33
C LEU A 146 -8.85 26.21 -18.53
N GLY A 147 -9.62 25.50 -19.36
CA GLY A 147 -10.36 26.11 -20.46
C GLY A 147 -11.56 26.94 -19.99
N ASP A 148 -12.13 27.72 -20.89
CA ASP A 148 -13.35 28.49 -20.63
C ASP A 148 -14.50 27.56 -20.20
N ASN A 149 -15.21 27.94 -19.13
CA ASN A 149 -16.32 27.17 -18.55
C ASN A 149 -15.94 25.78 -18.01
N ASP A 150 -14.68 25.57 -17.62
CA ASP A 150 -14.31 24.40 -16.82
C ASP A 150 -14.98 24.45 -15.44
N ASP A 151 -15.44 23.30 -14.95
CA ASP A 151 -16.20 23.18 -13.71
C ASP A 151 -15.31 22.95 -12.47
N PHE A 152 -13.99 22.94 -12.64
CA PHE A 152 -13.08 22.77 -11.53
C PHE A 152 -13.10 24.00 -10.60
N PRO A 153 -13.13 23.81 -9.26
CA PRO A 153 -13.40 24.92 -8.33
C PRO A 153 -12.36 26.05 -8.31
N GLN A 154 -11.13 25.78 -8.75
CA GLN A 154 -10.00 26.72 -8.69
C GLN A 154 -9.34 26.84 -10.07
N ASN A 155 -9.13 28.07 -10.55
CA ASN A 155 -8.44 28.35 -11.82
C ASN A 155 -7.22 29.27 -11.57
N PRO A 156 -5.98 28.81 -11.85
CA PRO A 156 -5.62 27.49 -12.38
C PRO A 156 -5.87 26.37 -11.36
N MET A 157 -6.00 25.12 -11.86
CA MET A 157 -5.97 23.95 -10.98
C MET A 157 -4.55 23.80 -10.44
N GLN A 158 -4.40 23.82 -9.13
CA GLN A 158 -3.08 23.73 -8.49
C GLN A 158 -2.84 22.34 -7.91
N ILE A 159 -1.82 21.66 -8.40
CA ILE A 159 -1.41 20.33 -7.91
C ILE A 159 -0.03 20.45 -7.26
N ARG A 160 0.12 20.01 -6.02
CA ARG A 160 1.42 20.01 -5.34
C ARG A 160 2.40 19.05 -6.01
N ARG A 161 3.66 19.45 -6.08
CA ARG A 161 4.75 18.64 -6.62
C ARG A 161 5.10 17.52 -5.66
N THR A 162 5.37 16.34 -6.21
CA THR A 162 6.07 15.28 -5.50
C THR A 162 7.49 15.74 -5.16
N ILE A 163 7.91 15.54 -3.92
CA ILE A 163 9.20 16.01 -3.41
C ILE A 163 10.23 14.87 -3.52
N PRO A 164 11.34 15.04 -4.27
CA PRO A 164 12.42 14.07 -4.26
C PRO A 164 13.06 13.97 -2.87
N MET A 165 13.52 12.78 -2.52
CA MET A 165 14.21 12.58 -1.25
C MET A 165 15.63 13.19 -1.26
N ASN A 166 16.18 13.38 -0.06
CA ASN A 166 17.55 13.87 0.18
C ASN A 166 17.83 15.24 -0.45
N GLY A 167 16.80 16.08 -0.62
CA GLY A 167 16.93 17.41 -1.20
C GLY A 167 17.33 17.41 -2.68
N LYS A 168 17.19 16.28 -3.39
CA LYS A 168 17.45 16.20 -4.83
C LYS A 168 16.41 17.03 -5.61
N GLU A 169 16.76 17.40 -6.82
CA GLU A 169 15.88 18.14 -7.73
C GLU A 169 15.43 17.28 -8.92
N ILE A 170 14.28 17.63 -9.49
CA ILE A 170 13.80 17.03 -10.75
C ILE A 170 14.41 17.85 -11.90
N VAL A 171 15.35 17.26 -12.63
CA VAL A 171 16.08 17.93 -13.72
C VAL A 171 15.61 17.41 -15.07
N ASP A 172 15.06 18.32 -15.90
CA ASP A 172 14.61 18.02 -17.27
C ASP A 172 15.69 17.31 -18.10
N GLY A 173 15.32 16.22 -18.77
CA GLY A 173 16.24 15.42 -19.59
C GLY A 173 17.15 14.48 -18.80
N GLN A 174 17.02 14.41 -17.48
CA GLN A 174 17.75 13.46 -16.63
C GLN A 174 16.83 12.35 -16.10
N PRO A 175 17.38 11.18 -15.71
CA PRO A 175 16.67 10.18 -14.94
C PRO A 175 15.95 10.78 -13.73
N ALA A 176 14.77 10.27 -13.43
CA ALA A 176 13.98 10.72 -12.29
C ALA A 176 14.73 10.43 -10.99
N PRO A 177 14.77 11.39 -10.05
CA PRO A 177 15.37 11.14 -8.74
C PRO A 177 14.55 10.09 -7.98
N VAL A 178 15.07 9.68 -6.82
CA VAL A 178 14.33 8.81 -5.90
C VAL A 178 13.30 9.65 -5.14
N PHE A 179 12.15 9.05 -4.87
CA PHE A 179 11.08 9.62 -4.05
C PHE A 179 10.86 8.71 -2.85
N ALA A 180 10.57 9.29 -1.69
CA ALA A 180 10.33 8.53 -0.46
C ALA A 180 8.89 8.03 -0.38
N ASN A 181 8.72 6.84 0.19
CA ASN A 181 7.45 6.40 0.74
C ASN A 181 7.32 6.94 2.16
N THR A 182 6.23 7.64 2.46
CA THR A 182 5.91 8.11 3.82
C THR A 182 5.26 7.01 4.67
N GLU A 183 4.74 5.96 4.03
CA GLU A 183 4.30 4.72 4.67
C GLU A 183 5.45 3.70 4.72
N THR A 184 5.24 2.61 5.45
CA THR A 184 6.10 1.42 5.35
C THR A 184 5.82 0.69 4.02
N HIS A 185 6.85 0.12 3.39
CA HIS A 185 6.64 -0.69 2.17
C HIS A 185 6.15 -2.11 2.49
N TRP A 186 6.17 -2.50 3.76
CA TRP A 186 5.75 -3.81 4.22
C TRP A 186 4.24 -3.93 4.27
N TRP A 187 3.74 -5.14 4.02
CA TRP A 187 2.35 -5.47 4.31
C TRP A 187 2.18 -5.74 5.81
N ASP A 188 2.13 -4.68 6.58
CA ASP A 188 2.25 -4.70 8.04
C ASP A 188 1.01 -4.20 8.78
N GLY A 189 -0.03 -3.76 8.06
CA GLY A 189 -1.25 -3.29 8.68
C GLY A 189 -1.23 -1.79 9.02
N SER A 190 -0.28 -0.99 8.51
CA SER A 190 -0.18 0.44 8.82
C SER A 190 -1.45 1.22 8.50
N GLN A 191 -2.32 0.75 7.61
CA GLN A 191 -3.63 1.38 7.38
C GLN A 191 -4.54 1.36 8.63
N ILE A 192 -4.32 0.42 9.56
CA ILE A 192 -5.02 0.32 10.85
C ILE A 192 -4.20 0.98 11.95
N TYR A 193 -2.92 0.60 12.04
CA TYR A 193 -2.08 0.92 13.19
C TYR A 193 -1.37 2.27 13.06
N GLY A 194 -1.14 2.71 11.84
CA GLY A 194 -0.37 3.89 11.49
C GLY A 194 1.13 3.63 11.44
N THR A 195 1.81 4.49 10.71
CA THR A 195 3.26 4.49 10.58
C THR A 195 3.89 5.36 11.66
N GLY A 196 4.83 4.76 12.41
CA GLY A 196 5.55 5.39 13.50
C GLY A 196 4.92 5.20 14.87
N LYS A 197 5.74 5.36 15.92
CA LYS A 197 5.35 5.13 17.33
C LYS A 197 4.24 6.07 17.79
N GLU A 198 4.24 7.31 17.32
CA GLU A 198 3.27 8.33 17.71
C GLU A 198 1.86 7.93 17.23
N LYS A 199 1.70 7.66 15.93
CA LYS A 199 0.40 7.27 15.37
C LYS A 199 -0.11 5.94 15.95
N GLN A 200 0.77 4.97 16.16
CA GLN A 200 0.40 3.74 16.86
C GLN A 200 -0.06 3.98 18.30
N SER A 201 0.55 4.93 18.99
CA SER A 201 0.12 5.29 20.35
C SER A 201 -1.26 5.96 20.35
N ASP A 202 -1.57 6.75 19.32
CA ASP A 202 -2.87 7.40 19.18
C ASP A 202 -4.02 6.40 19.00
N VAL A 203 -3.80 5.30 18.28
CA VAL A 203 -4.86 4.29 18.07
C VAL A 203 -4.97 3.30 19.23
N ARG A 204 -3.96 3.16 20.10
CA ARG A 204 -3.92 2.15 21.17
C ARG A 204 -4.69 2.54 22.44
N THR A 205 -5.25 1.54 23.11
CA THR A 205 -5.82 1.70 24.46
C THR A 205 -4.80 1.46 25.57
N PHE A 206 -3.67 0.81 25.25
CA PHE A 206 -2.68 0.31 26.22
C PHE A 206 -3.27 -0.61 27.29
N LYS A 207 -4.36 -1.30 26.93
CA LYS A 207 -5.00 -2.32 27.76
C LYS A 207 -5.31 -3.56 26.93
N ASP A 208 -4.86 -4.70 27.42
CA ASP A 208 -5.10 -6.03 26.83
C ASP A 208 -4.73 -6.14 25.34
N GLY A 209 -3.76 -5.34 24.89
CA GLY A 209 -3.26 -5.26 23.53
C GLY A 209 -4.18 -4.51 22.56
N LYS A 210 -5.30 -3.93 23.03
CA LYS A 210 -6.38 -3.45 22.18
C LYS A 210 -6.15 -2.06 21.60
N ILE A 211 -6.81 -1.80 20.48
CA ILE A 211 -6.95 -0.47 19.87
C ILE A 211 -8.33 0.12 20.12
N LYS A 212 -8.43 1.44 20.03
CA LYS A 212 -9.60 2.24 20.41
C LYS A 212 -10.77 1.92 19.48
N VAL A 213 -11.84 1.37 20.06
CA VAL A 213 -13.16 1.22 19.45
C VAL A 213 -14.18 1.69 20.48
N GLN A 214 -15.12 2.53 20.07
CA GLN A 214 -16.15 3.09 20.94
C GLN A 214 -17.22 2.04 21.26
N ASP A 215 -18.04 2.31 22.28
CA ASP A 215 -19.11 1.39 22.73
C ASP A 215 -20.16 1.11 21.64
N ASP A 216 -20.32 2.01 20.67
CA ASP A 216 -21.20 1.82 19.50
C ASP A 216 -20.56 0.98 18.38
N GLY A 217 -19.32 0.51 18.59
CA GLY A 217 -18.56 -0.29 17.64
C GLY A 217 -17.85 0.52 16.54
N ARG A 218 -17.84 1.86 16.61
CA ARG A 218 -17.14 2.72 15.66
C ARG A 218 -15.76 3.14 16.16
N LEU A 219 -14.93 3.59 15.24
CA LEU A 219 -13.68 4.24 15.60
C LEU A 219 -13.94 5.65 16.19
N PRO A 220 -13.10 6.15 17.09
CA PRO A 220 -13.12 7.56 17.49
C PRO A 220 -12.92 8.49 16.29
N LYS A 221 -13.28 9.77 16.41
CA LYS A 221 -12.96 10.76 15.37
C LYS A 221 -11.48 11.13 15.41
N SER A 222 -10.89 11.42 14.26
CA SER A 222 -9.56 12.03 14.19
C SER A 222 -9.55 13.39 14.90
N SER A 223 -8.44 13.68 15.58
CA SER A 223 -8.19 14.99 16.22
C SER A 223 -7.58 16.00 15.24
N THR A 224 -7.04 15.54 14.12
CA THR A 224 -6.28 16.33 13.14
C THR A 224 -7.10 16.63 11.89
N THR A 225 -8.06 15.77 11.55
CA THR A 225 -8.87 15.92 10.33
C THR A 225 -10.35 15.77 10.66
N GLU A 226 -11.14 16.83 10.39
CA GLU A 226 -12.57 16.82 10.66
C GLU A 226 -13.31 15.84 9.73
N GLY A 227 -14.24 15.07 10.30
CA GLY A 227 -15.14 14.22 9.52
C GLY A 227 -14.61 12.82 9.17
N ILE A 228 -13.41 12.46 9.63
CA ILE A 228 -12.84 11.11 9.46
C ILE A 228 -12.61 10.40 10.80
N ASP A 229 -12.45 9.09 10.73
CA ASP A 229 -12.14 8.25 11.89
C ASP A 229 -10.64 8.28 12.24
N LEU A 230 -10.33 8.11 13.52
CA LEU A 230 -8.99 7.89 14.05
C LEU A 230 -8.55 6.46 13.68
N THR A 231 -7.76 6.37 12.62
CA THR A 231 -7.10 5.14 12.15
C THR A 231 -5.65 5.46 11.77
N GLY A 232 -4.92 4.46 11.28
CA GLY A 232 -3.53 4.62 10.85
C GLY A 232 -3.27 5.64 9.74
N PHE A 233 -4.29 6.02 8.96
CA PHE A 233 -4.19 6.91 7.80
C PHE A 233 -5.35 7.92 7.76
N GLU A 234 -5.16 9.11 7.21
CA GLU A 234 -6.17 10.19 7.26
C GLU A 234 -6.54 10.81 5.92
N GLU A 235 -5.77 10.57 4.87
CA GLU A 235 -5.95 11.20 3.57
C GLU A 235 -7.03 10.49 2.72
N ASN A 236 -7.57 11.17 1.71
CA ASN A 236 -8.44 10.60 0.65
C ASN A 236 -9.56 9.66 1.15
N TYR A 237 -10.14 9.96 2.31
CA TYR A 237 -11.05 9.08 3.03
C TYR A 237 -12.49 9.12 2.48
N TRP A 238 -13.20 7.98 2.55
CA TRP A 238 -14.63 7.90 2.27
C TRP A 238 -15.29 6.76 3.04
N ALA A 239 -16.63 6.70 3.04
CA ALA A 239 -17.38 5.72 3.83
C ALA A 239 -16.99 4.25 3.58
N GLY A 240 -16.60 3.90 2.35
CA GLY A 240 -16.19 2.54 2.00
C GLY A 240 -14.95 2.09 2.77
N VAL A 241 -13.90 2.91 2.79
CA VAL A 241 -12.69 2.59 3.57
C VAL A 241 -12.94 2.64 5.07
N GLY A 242 -13.78 3.55 5.56
CA GLY A 242 -14.07 3.63 7.00
C GLY A 242 -14.77 2.42 7.59
N ILE A 243 -15.60 1.75 6.78
CA ILE A 243 -16.16 0.44 7.15
C ILE A 243 -15.04 -0.59 7.33
N LEU A 244 -14.05 -0.63 6.45
CA LEU A 244 -12.93 -1.59 6.53
C LEU A 244 -11.98 -1.29 7.69
N HIS A 245 -11.63 -0.02 7.91
CA HIS A 245 -10.83 0.39 9.07
C HIS A 245 -11.53 -0.02 10.38
N THR A 246 -12.83 0.25 10.51
CA THR A 246 -13.61 -0.17 11.68
C THR A 246 -13.67 -1.69 11.81
N LEU A 247 -13.89 -2.42 10.70
CA LEU A 247 -13.98 -3.88 10.70
C LEU A 247 -12.69 -4.51 11.21
N PHE A 248 -11.54 -4.12 10.66
CA PHE A 248 -10.26 -4.71 11.06
C PHE A 248 -9.76 -4.21 12.42
N ALA A 249 -10.18 -3.03 12.86
CA ALA A 249 -9.94 -2.61 14.25
C ALA A 249 -10.68 -3.51 15.25
N ARG A 250 -11.92 -3.89 14.91
CA ARG A 250 -12.69 -4.86 15.71
C ARG A 250 -12.11 -6.26 15.63
N GLU A 251 -11.64 -6.68 14.45
CA GLU A 251 -10.97 -7.98 14.29
C GLU A 251 -9.69 -8.06 15.13
N HIS A 252 -8.88 -7.00 15.16
CA HIS A 252 -7.72 -6.90 16.04
C HIS A 252 -8.11 -7.11 17.51
N ASN A 253 -9.14 -6.40 17.99
CA ASN A 253 -9.60 -6.54 19.37
C ASN A 253 -10.14 -7.96 19.67
N ALA A 254 -10.81 -8.61 18.71
CA ALA A 254 -11.25 -9.99 18.84
C ALA A 254 -10.08 -10.98 18.93
N VAL A 255 -9.02 -10.75 18.14
CA VAL A 255 -7.76 -11.51 18.23
C VAL A 255 -7.08 -11.30 19.57
N CYS A 256 -7.00 -10.07 20.08
CA CYS A 256 -6.48 -9.78 21.42
C CYS A 256 -7.23 -10.55 22.51
N ASP A 257 -8.57 -10.59 22.44
CA ASP A 257 -9.39 -11.35 23.40
C ASP A 257 -9.10 -12.86 23.33
N ALA A 258 -8.98 -13.42 22.13
CA ALA A 258 -8.64 -14.82 21.94
C ALA A 258 -7.22 -15.14 22.47
N LEU A 259 -6.24 -14.28 22.19
CA LEU A 259 -4.87 -14.41 22.68
C LEU A 259 -4.80 -14.30 24.20
N LYS A 260 -5.49 -13.34 24.82
CA LYS A 260 -5.52 -13.18 26.28
C LYS A 260 -6.12 -14.40 26.96
N LYS A 261 -7.17 -14.98 26.38
CA LYS A 261 -7.80 -16.21 26.89
C LYS A 261 -6.86 -17.41 26.80
N ALA A 262 -6.15 -17.57 25.69
CA ALA A 262 -5.24 -18.70 25.47
C ALA A 262 -3.90 -18.54 26.23
N TYR A 263 -3.43 -17.31 26.39
CA TYR A 263 -2.14 -16.96 27.00
C TYR A 263 -2.30 -15.84 28.06
N PRO A 264 -2.89 -16.15 29.24
CA PRO A 264 -3.22 -15.12 30.24
C PRO A 264 -2.03 -14.31 30.76
N SER A 265 -0.81 -14.87 30.69
CA SER A 265 0.43 -14.22 31.11
C SER A 265 0.98 -13.19 30.14
N MET A 266 0.47 -13.10 28.90
CA MET A 266 0.86 -12.03 27.98
C MET A 266 0.39 -10.67 28.51
N ASP A 267 1.31 -9.71 28.50
CA ASP A 267 1.03 -8.32 28.82
C ASP A 267 0.41 -7.58 27.61
N ASP A 268 0.08 -6.30 27.79
CA ASP A 268 -0.51 -5.46 26.75
C ASP A 268 0.34 -5.43 25.48
N GLN A 269 1.64 -5.20 25.63
CA GLN A 269 2.55 -5.06 24.49
C GLN A 269 2.65 -6.36 23.71
N ARG A 270 2.80 -7.51 24.39
CA ARG A 270 2.91 -8.80 23.71
C ARG A 270 1.62 -9.20 22.98
N LEU A 271 0.47 -8.87 23.56
CA LEU A 271 -0.83 -9.09 22.92
C LEU A 271 -0.97 -8.23 21.66
N TYR A 272 -0.65 -6.93 21.75
CA TYR A 272 -0.69 -6.01 20.62
C TYR A 272 0.23 -6.47 19.48
N GLU A 273 1.51 -6.73 19.76
CA GLU A 273 2.49 -7.22 18.77
C GLU A 273 2.01 -8.47 18.03
N THR A 274 1.46 -9.42 18.79
CA THR A 274 1.00 -10.70 18.24
C THR A 274 -0.29 -10.52 17.42
N ALA A 275 -1.22 -9.68 17.89
CA ALA A 275 -2.45 -9.35 17.16
C ALA A 275 -2.16 -8.59 15.86
N VAL A 276 -1.18 -7.67 15.84
CA VAL A 276 -0.68 -7.02 14.62
C VAL A 276 -0.20 -8.07 13.62
N LEU A 277 0.65 -9.02 14.03
CA LEU A 277 1.11 -10.09 13.14
C LEU A 277 -0.03 -10.91 12.53
N VAL A 278 -1.00 -11.33 13.36
CA VAL A 278 -2.14 -12.14 12.94
C VAL A 278 -3.02 -11.39 11.95
N VAL A 279 -3.40 -10.14 12.27
CA VAL A 279 -4.32 -9.35 11.43
C VAL A 279 -3.67 -8.93 10.12
N SER A 280 -2.40 -8.52 10.13
CA SER A 280 -1.70 -8.15 8.89
C SER A 280 -1.53 -9.36 7.97
N ALA A 281 -1.27 -10.56 8.53
CA ALA A 281 -1.26 -11.80 7.75
C ALA A 281 -2.66 -12.17 7.21
N LEU A 282 -3.72 -11.95 7.99
CA LEU A 282 -5.10 -12.18 7.56
C LEU A 282 -5.47 -11.28 6.37
N ILE A 283 -5.15 -10.00 6.44
CA ILE A 283 -5.36 -9.04 5.35
C ILE A 283 -4.60 -9.51 4.10
N ALA A 284 -3.32 -9.84 4.25
CA ALA A 284 -2.50 -10.36 3.16
C ALA A 284 -3.09 -11.62 2.51
N LYS A 285 -3.64 -12.53 3.33
CA LYS A 285 -4.30 -13.75 2.87
C LYS A 285 -5.54 -13.42 2.04
N ILE A 286 -6.47 -12.64 2.61
CA ILE A 286 -7.73 -12.25 1.94
C ILE A 286 -7.42 -11.60 0.59
N HIS A 287 -6.46 -10.68 0.57
CA HIS A 287 -6.07 -10.02 -0.67
C HIS A 287 -5.54 -11.01 -1.72
N THR A 288 -4.66 -11.92 -1.29
CA THR A 288 -3.99 -12.88 -2.18
C THR A 288 -4.97 -13.88 -2.76
N VAL A 289 -5.72 -14.61 -1.91
CA VAL A 289 -6.50 -15.77 -2.36
C VAL A 289 -7.97 -15.47 -2.61
N GLU A 290 -8.52 -14.34 -2.12
CA GLU A 290 -9.92 -13.95 -2.34
C GLU A 290 -10.06 -12.74 -3.25
N TRP A 291 -9.48 -11.58 -2.87
CA TRP A 291 -9.68 -10.35 -3.63
C TRP A 291 -9.07 -10.43 -5.04
N THR A 292 -7.80 -10.85 -5.13
CA THR A 292 -7.09 -10.94 -6.43
C THR A 292 -7.73 -11.98 -7.35
N THR A 293 -8.19 -13.11 -6.80
CA THR A 293 -8.85 -14.17 -7.59
C THR A 293 -10.23 -13.76 -8.09
N CYS A 294 -10.91 -12.84 -7.39
CA CYS A 294 -12.15 -12.21 -7.85
C CYS A 294 -11.94 -11.15 -8.93
N ILE A 295 -10.83 -10.40 -8.88
CA ILE A 295 -10.48 -9.38 -9.86
C ILE A 295 -9.94 -10.04 -11.15
N LEU A 296 -9.06 -11.01 -11.00
CA LEU A 296 -8.40 -11.73 -12.08
C LEU A 296 -9.04 -13.11 -12.28
N ARG A 297 -10.27 -13.13 -12.82
CA ARG A 297 -11.09 -14.37 -13.00
C ARG A 297 -10.63 -15.26 -14.15
N HIS A 298 -9.34 -15.59 -14.20
CA HIS A 298 -8.76 -16.57 -15.10
C HIS A 298 -8.36 -17.82 -14.29
N PRO A 299 -8.72 -19.06 -14.70
CA PRO A 299 -8.43 -20.26 -13.89
C PRO A 299 -6.93 -20.44 -13.56
N ALA A 300 -6.03 -20.16 -14.50
CA ALA A 300 -4.58 -20.16 -14.23
C ALA A 300 -4.16 -19.15 -13.16
N LEU A 301 -4.78 -17.97 -13.09
CA LEU A 301 -4.48 -16.96 -12.05
C LEU A 301 -5.08 -17.38 -10.71
N GLN A 302 -6.23 -18.06 -10.69
CA GLN A 302 -6.78 -18.66 -9.46
C GLN A 302 -5.82 -19.71 -8.90
N ILE A 303 -5.29 -20.59 -9.74
CA ILE A 303 -4.27 -21.57 -9.34
C ILE A 303 -3.00 -20.85 -8.87
N GLY A 304 -2.50 -19.88 -9.63
CA GLY A 304 -1.27 -19.16 -9.33
C GLY A 304 -1.34 -18.40 -8.00
N MET A 305 -2.43 -17.68 -7.73
CA MET A 305 -2.59 -16.93 -6.48
C MET A 305 -2.74 -17.86 -5.27
N ASN A 306 -3.47 -18.97 -5.40
CA ASN A 306 -3.54 -19.97 -4.34
C ASN A 306 -2.17 -20.64 -4.11
N ALA A 307 -1.41 -20.93 -5.17
CA ALA A 307 -0.08 -21.49 -5.06
C ALA A 307 0.94 -20.52 -4.43
N ASN A 308 0.77 -19.20 -4.61
CA ASN A 308 1.59 -18.21 -3.91
C ASN A 308 1.41 -18.26 -2.38
N TRP A 309 0.22 -18.62 -1.91
CA TRP A 309 -0.08 -18.69 -0.46
C TRP A 309 0.12 -20.09 0.13
N TYR A 310 -0.48 -21.09 -0.50
CA TYR A 310 -0.53 -22.48 -0.01
C TYR A 310 0.53 -23.40 -0.63
N GLY A 311 1.32 -22.91 -1.59
CA GLY A 311 2.18 -23.74 -2.41
C GLY A 311 1.40 -24.52 -3.47
N ALA A 312 2.14 -25.13 -4.40
CA ALA A 312 1.54 -25.83 -5.54
C ALA A 312 0.73 -27.09 -5.16
N LEU A 313 0.93 -27.62 -3.95
CA LEU A 313 0.20 -28.79 -3.43
C LEU A 313 -1.16 -28.41 -2.80
N GLY A 314 -1.37 -27.13 -2.47
CA GLY A 314 -2.62 -26.63 -1.91
C GLY A 314 -2.69 -26.70 -0.37
N GLU A 315 -3.79 -26.17 0.19
CA GLU A 315 -3.96 -25.92 1.63
C GLU A 315 -3.95 -27.17 2.52
N THR A 316 -4.30 -28.34 1.97
CA THR A 316 -4.50 -29.58 2.75
C THR A 316 -3.33 -30.57 2.70
N PHE A 317 -2.25 -30.23 1.99
CA PHE A 317 -1.04 -31.05 1.90
C PHE A 317 0.02 -30.56 2.89
#